data_AF-Q0HYV0-F1
#
_entry.id   AF-Q0HYV0-F1
#
_cell.length_a   1.000
_cell.length_b   1.000
_cell.length_c   1.000
_cell.angle_alpha   90.00
_cell.angle_beta   90.00
_cell.angle_gamma   90.00
#
_symmetry.space_group_name_H-M   'P 1'
#
loop_
_entity.id
_entity.type
_entity.pdbx_description
1 polymer ?
#
loop_
_entity_poly.entity_id
_entity_poly.type
_entity_poly.pdbx_seq_one_letter_code
_entity_poly.pdbx_strand_id
1 'polypeptide(L)' 'MTKPSIAAQVTPAQAIINEANRVIATLNFSTPADRDMVEAVLESLKEVADIIAPAVGKTLGIRLIAIRNNIHVNSIQAA' A
#
# COMPACT_ATOMS: atom_id res chain seq x y z
N MET A 1 14.18 -4.95 35.11
CA MET A 1 14.34 -5.62 33.79
C MET A 1 13.01 -5.57 33.08
N THR A 2 12.84 -4.68 32.11
CA THR A 2 11.63 -4.63 31.28
C THR A 2 11.67 -5.78 30.27
N LYS A 3 10.61 -6.57 30.23
CA LYS A 3 10.46 -7.71 29.32
C LYS A 3 10.53 -7.19 27.87
N PRO A 4 11.39 -7.71 26.98
CA PRO A 4 11.38 -7.28 25.58
C PRO A 4 10.03 -7.62 24.97
N SER A 5 9.35 -6.61 24.42
CA SER A 5 8.10 -6.79 23.70
C SER A 5 8.35 -7.67 22.47
N ILE A 6 7.52 -8.70 22.30
CA ILE A 6 7.58 -9.66 21.19
C ILE A 6 6.79 -9.17 19.97
N ALA A 7 6.21 -7.96 20.04
CA ALA A 7 5.56 -7.36 18.90
C ALA A 7 6.63 -7.09 17.83
N ALA A 8 6.57 -7.80 16.71
CA ALA A 8 7.41 -7.53 15.55
C ALA A 8 7.37 -6.01 15.30
N GLN A 9 8.53 -5.35 15.34
CA GLN A 9 8.60 -3.91 15.09
C GLN A 9 8.17 -3.68 13.63
N VAL A 10 6.93 -3.25 13.44
CA VAL A 10 6.42 -2.88 12.13
C VAL A 10 7.14 -1.60 11.70
N THR A 11 7.98 -1.71 10.68
CA THR A 11 8.64 -0.53 10.10
C THR A 11 7.61 0.35 9.38
N PRO A 12 7.86 1.66 9.23
CA PRO A 12 6.97 2.54 8.46
C PRO A 12 6.72 2.02 7.03
N ALA A 13 7.76 1.48 6.38
CA ALA A 13 7.64 0.85 5.06
C ALA A 13 6.66 -0.34 5.08
N GLN A 14 6.78 -1.22 6.08
CA GLN A 14 5.88 -2.37 6.23
C GLN A 14 4.44 -1.94 6.49
N ALA A 15 4.24 -0.90 7.32
CA ALA A 15 2.91 -0.37 7.60
C ALA A 15 2.23 0.16 6.32
N ILE A 16 2.96 0.93 5.51
CA ILE A 16 2.46 1.46 4.22
C ILE A 16 2.13 0.32 3.25
N ILE A 17 3.02 -0.66 3.10
CA ILE A 17 2.79 -1.82 2.22
C ILE A 17 1.52 -2.57 2.64
N ASN A 18 1.36 -2.82 3.94
CA ASN A 18 0.21 -3.53 4.46
C ASN A 18 -1.10 -2.77 4.18
N GLU A 19 -1.10 -1.44 4.36
CA GLU A 19 -2.28 -0.64 4.07
C GLU A 19 -2.58 -0.58 2.58
N ALA A 20 -1.58 -0.33 1.74
CA ALA A 20 -1.74 -0.33 0.29
C ALA A 20 -2.30 -1.68 -0.22
N ASN A 21 -1.82 -2.79 0.34
CA ASN A 21 -2.32 -4.12 -0.02
C ASN A 21 -3.77 -4.34 0.41
N ARG A 22 -4.18 -3.85 1.59
CA ARG A 22 -5.58 -3.89 2.02
C ARG A 22 -6.47 -3.09 1.06
N VAL A 23 -6.03 -1.90 0.68
CA VAL A 23 -6.74 -1.00 -0.24
C VAL A 23 -6.86 -1.65 -1.63
N ILE A 24 -5.78 -2.20 -2.19
CA ILE A 24 -5.81 -2.91 -3.49
C ILE A 24 -6.75 -4.11 -3.43
N ALA A 25 -6.75 -4.87 -2.33
CA ALA A 25 -7.60 -6.05 -2.20
C ALA A 25 -9.09 -5.73 -2.30
N THR A 26 -9.52 -4.53 -1.92
CA THR A 26 -10.93 -4.10 -2.02
C THR A 26 -11.47 -4.10 -3.44
N LEU A 27 -10.61 -3.96 -4.46
CA LEU A 27 -10.99 -4.05 -5.87
C LEU A 27 -11.45 -5.47 -6.28
N ASN A 28 -11.10 -6.48 -5.48
CA ASN A 28 -11.40 -7.89 -5.76
C ASN A 28 -12.52 -8.46 -4.87
N PHE A 29 -13.19 -7.62 -4.06
CA PHE A 29 -14.31 -8.06 -3.25
C PHE A 29 -15.57 -8.30 -4.08
N SER A 30 -16.56 -9.00 -3.52
CA SER A 30 -17.86 -9.22 -4.18
C SER A 30 -18.58 -7.90 -4.50
N THR A 31 -18.36 -6.89 -3.66
CA THR A 31 -18.77 -5.50 -3.89
C THR A 31 -17.50 -4.65 -3.85
N PRO A 32 -16.87 -4.39 -5.02
CA PRO A 32 -15.64 -3.63 -5.07
C PRO A 32 -15.79 -2.21 -4.53
N ALA A 33 -14.71 -1.68 -3.95
CA ALA A 33 -14.63 -0.25 -3.67
C ALA A 33 -14.58 0.55 -4.98
N ASP A 34 -15.01 1.82 -4.90
CA ASP A 34 -14.89 2.75 -6.01
C ASP A 34 -13.42 2.91 -6.41
N ARG A 35 -13.15 2.82 -7.71
CA ARG A 35 -11.79 2.86 -8.25
C ARG A 35 -11.11 4.20 -8.00
N ASP A 36 -11.86 5.30 -8.10
CA ASP A 36 -11.33 6.65 -7.89
C ASP A 36 -10.99 6.86 -6.40
N MET A 37 -11.77 6.25 -5.51
CA MET A 37 -11.47 6.24 -4.07
C MET A 37 -10.22 5.42 -3.74
N VAL A 38 -10.07 4.23 -4.35
CA VAL A 38 -8.87 3.40 -4.18
C VAL A 38 -7.64 4.11 -4.71
N GLU A 39 -7.75 4.78 -5.85
CA GLU A 39 -6.68 5.59 -6.43
C GLU A 39 -6.27 6.74 -5.50
N ALA A 40 -7.21 7.54 -5.02
CA ALA A 40 -6.94 8.66 -4.12
C ALA A 40 -6.23 8.22 -2.83
N VAL A 41 -6.64 7.10 -2.24
CA VAL A 41 -5.99 6.54 -1.05
C VAL A 41 -4.57 6.09 -1.35
N LEU A 42 -4.34 5.42 -2.48
CA LEU A 42 -2.99 4.98 -2.87
C LEU A 42 -2.07 6.16 -3.24
N GLU A 43 -2.62 7.25 -3.79
CA GLU A 43 -1.88 8.48 -4.07
C GLU A 43 -1.45 9.16 -2.77
N SER A 44 -2.36 9.25 -1.79
CA SER A 44 -2.04 9.72 -0.44
C SER A 44 -0.95 8.87 0.24
N LEU A 45 -1.06 7.53 0.18
CA LEU A 45 -0.04 6.63 0.72
C LEU A 45 1.31 6.79 0.02
N LYS A 46 1.30 7.04 -1.30
CA LYS A 46 2.51 7.29 -2.08
C LYS A 46 3.20 8.57 -1.64
N GLU A 47 2.47 9.67 -1.44
CA GLU A 47 3.06 10.94 -0.98
C GLU A 47 3.78 10.79 0.36
N VAL A 48 3.18 10.04 1.30
CA VAL A 48 3.84 9.70 2.58
C VAL A 48 5.06 8.81 2.34
N ALA A 49 4.93 7.78 1.52
CA ALA A 49 6.00 6.83 1.22
C ALA A 49 7.20 7.48 0.53
N ASP A 50 6.98 8.44 -0.36
CA ASP A 50 8.05 9.16 -1.07
C ASP A 50 9.01 9.88 -0.10
N ILE A 51 8.53 10.26 1.09
CA ILE A 51 9.32 10.93 2.13
C ILE A 51 10.04 9.91 3.02
N ILE A 52 9.32 8.88 3.51
CA ILE A 52 9.83 8.01 4.61
C ILE A 52 10.28 6.62 4.15
N ALA A 53 9.87 6.19 2.96
CA ALA A 53 10.19 4.89 2.38
C ALA A 53 10.21 4.95 0.83
N PRO A 54 11.17 5.67 0.20
CA PRO A 54 11.11 6.01 -1.24
C PRO A 54 10.99 4.80 -2.19
N ALA A 55 11.56 3.65 -1.81
CA ALA A 55 11.40 2.41 -2.58
C ALA A 55 9.95 1.91 -2.63
N VAL A 56 9.20 2.08 -1.53
CA VAL A 56 7.76 1.79 -1.46
C VAL A 56 6.99 2.82 -2.29
N GLY A 57 7.33 4.10 -2.20
CA GLY A 57 6.73 5.17 -3.02
C GLY A 57 6.83 4.90 -4.53
N LYS A 58 8.01 4.49 -5.01
CA LYS A 58 8.20 4.05 -6.40
C LYS A 58 7.28 2.87 -6.77
N THR A 59 7.16 1.90 -5.87
CA THR A 59 6.32 0.72 -6.09
C THR A 59 4.83 1.08 -6.15
N LEU A 60 4.37 1.97 -5.26
CA LEU A 60 3.01 2.50 -5.27
C LEU A 60 2.71 3.28 -6.56
N GLY A 61 3.67 4.07 -7.06
CA GLY A 61 3.54 4.76 -8.34
C GLY A 61 3.25 3.81 -9.51
N ILE A 62 3.92 2.65 -9.55
CA ILE A 62 3.65 1.62 -10.57
C ILE A 62 2.22 1.07 -10.42
N ARG A 63 1.75 0.85 -9.19
CA ARG A 63 0.40 0.32 -8.92
C ARG A 63 -0.69 1.34 -9.27
N LEU A 64 -0.49 2.63 -8.99
CA LEU A 64 -1.38 3.71 -9.42
C LEU A 64 -1.51 3.76 -10.94
N ILE A 65 -0.40 3.65 -11.68
CA ILE A 65 -0.44 3.59 -13.15
C ILE A 65 -1.26 2.38 -13.62
N ALA A 66 -1.09 1.21 -13.01
CA ALA A 66 -1.88 0.04 -13.36
C ALA A 66 -3.39 0.26 -13.10
N ILE A 67 -3.75 0.89 -11.98
CA ILE A 67 -5.15 1.24 -11.66
C ILE A 67 -5.71 2.19 -12.72
N ARG A 68 -5.03 3.30 -13.02
CA ARG A 68 -5.44 4.29 -14.02
C ARG A 68 -5.65 3.71 -15.42
N ASN A 69 -4.92 2.64 -15.74
CA ASN A 69 -4.95 1.99 -17.06
C ASN A 69 -5.84 0.74 -17.12
N ASN A 70 -6.68 0.47 -16.10
CA ASN A 70 -7.51 -0.74 -16.05
C ASN A 70 -6.72 -2.06 -16.13
N ILE A 71 -5.46 -2.05 -15.69
CA ILE A 71 -4.59 -3.24 -15.64
C ILE A 71 -4.79 -3.94 -14.28
N HIS A 72 -4.68 -5.27 -14.27
CA HIS A 72 -4.73 -6.05 -13.03
C HIS A 72 -3.60 -5.65 -12.06
N VAL A 73 -3.94 -5.51 -10.78
CA VAL A 73 -3.06 -4.94 -9.75
C VAL A 73 -2.75 -6.00 -8.70
N ASN A 74 -1.51 -6.49 -8.71
CA ASN A 74 -1.04 -7.43 -7.70
C ASN A 74 -0.66 -6.72 -6.40
N SER A 75 -0.71 -7.46 -5.29
CA SER A 75 -0.14 -7.04 -4.02
C SER A 75 1.34 -6.65 -4.16
N ILE A 76 1.76 -5.73 -3.30
CA ILE A 76 3.14 -5.29 -3.14
C ILE A 76 3.83 -6.29 -2.22
N GLN A 77 4.96 -6.85 -2.69
CA GLN A 77 5.81 -7.70 -1.86
C GLN A 77 6.59 -6.83 -0.88
N ALA A 78 6.64 -7.26 0.39
CA ALA A 78 7.60 -6.74 1.34
C ALA A 78 9.01 -7.18 0.92
N ALA A 79 9.95 -6.23 0.91
CA ALA A 79 11.37 -6.51 0.68
C ALA A 79 12.03 -7.10 1.93
#